data_AF-A0A1W6YJE1-F1
#
_entry.id   AF-A0A1W6YJE1-F1
#
_cell.length_a   1.000
_cell.length_b   1.000
_cell.length_c   1.000
_cell.angle_alpha   90.00
_cell.angle_beta   90.00
_cell.angle_gamma   90.00
#
_symmetry.space_group_name_H-M   'P 1'
#
loop_
_entity.id
_entity.type
_entity.pdbx_description
1 polymer ?
#
loop_
_entity_poly.entity_id
_entity_poly.type
_entity_poly.pdbx_seq_one_letter_code
_entity_poly.pdbx_strand_id
1 'polypeptide(L)'
;MGSGKSTTMRFIAKALEDAGRSALPVHERTDPHPVRATDELEHWFEPWRDTTPQDLAERALARWAAFVERTQDGSAIPVLDGQLFHGDLTHLLLMDAELALISDYVEALAATIAPLNPFVLYLWQDDVDKAIRTVCTERGPEWVDYQVNWKLAGPYCVRKGYRGLEGLVSLYRDYRGLTDELFRRLPLTKLAVENSRRDWPAYQQQILAALALQGHRGT
;
A
#
# COMPACT_ATOMS: atom_id res chain seq x y z
N MET A 1 -5.04 -8.27 -0.14
CA MET A 1 -4.87 -8.64 1.29
C MET A 1 -3.99 -9.88 1.36
N GLY A 2 -3.24 -10.12 2.44
CA GLY A 2 -2.47 -11.36 2.60
C GLY A 2 -1.37 -11.62 1.55
N SER A 3 -0.99 -10.61 0.77
CA SER A 3 -0.03 -10.73 -0.33
C SER A 3 1.44 -10.73 0.13
N GLY A 4 1.73 -10.80 1.43
CA GLY A 4 3.10 -10.87 1.96
C GLY A 4 3.84 -9.54 2.15
N LYS A 5 3.19 -8.38 1.95
CA LYS A 5 3.81 -7.04 2.04
C LYS A 5 4.66 -6.84 3.31
N SER A 6 4.09 -7.06 4.49
CA SER A 6 4.79 -6.86 5.77
C SER A 6 6.00 -7.79 5.92
N THR A 7 5.90 -9.03 5.43
CA THR A 7 7.01 -10.00 5.42
C THR A 7 8.11 -9.54 4.46
N THR A 8 7.73 -9.08 3.26
CA THR A 8 8.66 -8.56 2.26
C THR A 8 9.35 -7.28 2.73
N MET A 9 8.64 -6.37 3.40
CA MET A 9 9.22 -5.16 4.00
C MET A 9 10.33 -5.52 5.00
N ARG A 10 10.06 -6.44 5.94
CA ARG A 10 11.07 -6.90 6.91
C ARG A 10 12.26 -7.58 6.23
N PHE A 11 11.99 -8.38 5.20
CA PHE A 11 13.02 -9.04 4.40
C PHE A 11 13.95 -8.02 3.71
N ILE A 12 13.38 -7.01 3.05
CA ILE A 12 14.16 -5.96 2.37
C ILE A 12 14.96 -5.15 3.40
N ALA A 13 14.34 -4.76 4.52
CA ALA A 13 15.03 -4.04 5.59
C ALA A 13 16.23 -4.84 6.12
N LYS A 14 16.06 -6.14 6.38
CA LYS A 14 17.17 -7.01 6.76
C LYS A 14 18.26 -7.09 5.68
N ALA A 15 17.88 -7.23 4.41
CA ALA A 15 18.85 -7.32 3.32
C ALA A 15 19.67 -6.03 3.14
N LEU A 16 19.07 -4.87 3.42
CA LEU A 16 19.77 -3.59 3.46
C LEU A 16 20.80 -3.56 4.59
N GLU A 17 20.40 -3.96 5.80
CA GLU A 17 21.30 -4.02 6.97
C GLU A 17 22.46 -5.01 6.75
N ASP A 18 22.17 -6.19 6.20
CA ASP A 18 23.19 -7.19 5.85
C ASP A 18 24.18 -6.67 4.78
N ALA A 19 23.77 -5.67 3.98
CA ALA A 19 24.61 -4.98 3.00
C ALA A 19 25.28 -3.70 3.57
N GLY A 20 25.21 -3.46 4.88
CA GLY A 20 25.79 -2.29 5.55
C GLY A 20 25.06 -0.97 5.27
N ARG A 21 23.80 -1.03 4.82
CA ARG A 21 22.96 0.14 4.55
C ARG A 21 21.87 0.21 5.62
N SER A 22 21.86 1.27 6.44
CA SER A 22 20.85 1.42 7.48
C SER A 22 19.45 1.47 6.86
N ALA A 23 18.52 0.71 7.44
CA ALA A 23 17.14 0.61 7.00
C ALA A 23 16.18 1.11 8.09
N LEU A 24 15.12 1.78 7.67
CA LEU A 24 14.00 2.19 8.52
C LEU A 24 12.74 1.44 8.10
N PRO A 25 12.46 0.25 8.67
CA PRO A 25 11.22 -0.46 8.39
C PRO A 25 10.01 0.28 8.99
N VAL A 26 9.03 0.62 8.15
CA VAL A 26 7.79 1.31 8.58
C VAL A 26 6.60 0.40 8.29
N HIS A 27 5.98 -0.12 9.35
CA HIS A 27 4.82 -0.99 9.25
C HIS A 27 3.53 -0.19 9.08
N GLU A 28 2.52 -0.75 8.41
CA GLU A 28 1.24 -0.07 8.15
C GLU A 28 0.50 0.37 9.43
N ARG A 29 0.90 -0.15 10.60
CA ARG A 29 0.33 0.11 11.92
C ARG A 29 1.28 0.88 12.85
N THR A 30 2.41 1.38 12.35
CA THR A 30 3.26 2.29 13.12
C THR A 30 2.44 3.49 13.62
N ASP A 31 2.71 3.94 14.83
CA ASP A 31 2.02 5.05 15.49
C ASP A 31 3.03 5.92 16.28
N PRO A 32 3.12 7.24 16.01
CA PRO A 32 2.47 7.94 14.89
C PRO A 32 3.01 7.44 13.55
N HIS A 33 2.15 7.26 12.56
CA HIS A 33 2.61 6.85 11.23
C HIS A 33 3.17 8.07 10.48
N PRO A 34 4.36 7.97 9.85
CA PRO A 34 5.03 9.15 9.29
C PRO A 34 4.32 9.78 8.09
N VAL A 35 3.47 9.01 7.39
CA VAL A 35 2.80 9.43 6.16
C VAL A 35 1.28 9.21 6.13
N ARG A 36 0.66 8.72 7.22
CA ARG A 36 -0.79 8.41 7.22
C ARG A 36 -1.59 9.66 7.53
N ALA A 37 -2.49 10.06 6.64
CA ALA A 37 -3.25 11.29 6.79
C ALA A 37 -4.43 11.16 7.78
N THR A 38 -4.92 9.95 8.00
CA THR A 38 -6.10 9.72 8.84
C THR A 38 -5.84 9.69 10.33
N ASP A 39 -4.59 9.61 10.79
CA ASP A 39 -4.26 9.42 12.23
C ASP A 39 -4.80 10.49 13.16
N GLU A 40 -4.98 11.70 12.65
CA GLU A 40 -5.47 12.84 13.43
C GLU A 40 -6.98 13.05 13.29
N LEU A 41 -7.68 12.19 12.54
CA LEU A 41 -9.12 12.25 12.38
C LEU A 41 -9.81 11.49 13.53
N GLU A 42 -10.97 11.99 13.96
CA GLU A 42 -11.78 11.35 15.01
C GLU A 42 -12.21 9.93 14.60
N HIS A 43 -12.61 9.78 13.33
CA HIS A 43 -13.03 8.53 12.70
C HIS A 43 -12.01 8.10 11.65
N TRP A 44 -10.77 7.83 12.07
CA TRP A 44 -9.67 7.49 11.15
C TRP A 44 -9.91 6.30 10.19
N PHE A 45 -10.80 5.35 10.54
CA PHE A 45 -11.24 4.25 9.65
C PHE A 45 -12.46 4.60 8.76
N GLU A 46 -13.14 5.70 9.07
CA GLU A 46 -14.31 6.20 8.35
C GLU A 46 -14.12 7.69 7.98
N PRO A 47 -13.03 8.06 7.29
CA PRO A 47 -12.68 9.47 7.08
C PRO A 47 -13.74 10.28 6.32
N TRP A 48 -14.66 9.62 5.61
CA TRP A 48 -15.85 10.25 5.01
C TRP A 48 -16.77 10.94 6.03
N ARG A 49 -16.59 10.71 7.34
CA ARG A 49 -17.33 11.38 8.41
C ARG A 49 -16.70 12.70 8.83
N ASP A 50 -15.39 12.86 8.59
CA ASP A 50 -14.60 13.96 9.15
C ASP A 50 -14.08 14.93 8.07
N THR A 51 -13.95 14.47 6.82
CA THR A 51 -13.26 15.24 5.78
C THR A 51 -13.76 14.90 4.38
N THR A 52 -13.43 15.75 3.40
CA THR A 52 -13.72 15.50 1.99
C THR A 52 -12.58 14.71 1.33
N PRO A 53 -12.82 14.03 0.19
CA PRO A 53 -11.74 13.40 -0.56
C PRO A 53 -10.61 14.34 -0.95
N GLN A 54 -10.94 15.59 -1.31
CA GLN A 54 -9.98 16.63 -1.68
C GLN A 54 -9.07 16.95 -0.49
N ASP A 55 -9.67 17.26 0.66
CA ASP A 55 -8.93 17.60 1.88
C ASP A 55 -8.05 16.44 2.36
N LEU A 56 -8.52 15.19 2.23
CA LEU A 56 -7.72 14.01 2.57
C LEU A 56 -6.51 13.86 1.64
N ALA A 57 -6.69 14.06 0.34
CA ALA A 57 -5.60 14.01 -0.63
C ALA A 57 -4.54 15.10 -0.35
N GLU A 58 -4.97 16.33 -0.09
CA GLU A 58 -4.09 17.45 0.27
C GLU A 58 -3.32 17.18 1.57
N ARG A 59 -4.02 16.69 2.61
CA ARG A 59 -3.40 16.29 3.87
C ARG A 59 -2.38 15.19 3.69
N ALA A 60 -2.69 14.16 2.89
CA ALA A 60 -1.77 13.08 2.59
C ALA A 60 -0.52 13.59 1.87
N LEU A 61 -0.67 14.46 0.86
CA LEU A 61 0.47 15.07 0.17
C LEU A 61 1.35 15.88 1.12
N ALA A 62 0.76 16.66 2.03
CA ALA A 62 1.51 17.40 3.04
C ALA A 62 2.31 16.47 3.99
N ARG A 63 1.71 15.34 4.40
CA ARG A 63 2.39 14.31 5.20
C ARG A 63 3.59 13.70 4.47
N TRP A 64 3.41 13.36 3.19
CA TRP A 64 4.47 12.83 2.36
C TRP A 64 5.58 13.86 2.11
N ALA A 65 5.26 15.13 1.89
CA ALA A 65 6.25 16.20 1.74
C ALA A 65 7.10 16.33 3.02
N ALA A 66 6.46 16.41 4.19
CA ALA A 66 7.18 16.49 5.47
C ALA A 66 8.01 15.22 5.73
N PHE A 67 7.55 14.05 5.28
CA PHE A 67 8.34 12.82 5.35
C PHE A 67 9.57 12.86 4.45
N VAL A 68 9.45 13.39 3.22
CA VAL A 68 10.57 13.56 2.29
C VAL A 68 11.63 14.47 2.89
N GLU A 69 11.24 15.64 3.40
CA GLU A 69 12.15 16.58 4.06
C GLU A 69 12.96 15.90 5.17
N ARG A 70 12.28 15.23 6.11
CA ARG A 70 12.96 14.51 7.21
C ARG A 70 13.85 13.36 6.74
N THR A 71 13.49 12.72 5.63
CA THR A 71 14.23 11.55 5.11
C THR A 71 15.48 11.99 4.36
N GLN A 72 15.46 13.14 3.68
CA GLN A 72 16.63 13.66 2.97
C GLN A 72 17.79 13.98 3.91
N ASP A 73 17.48 14.38 5.14
CA ASP A 73 18.48 14.64 6.19
C ASP A 73 18.96 13.36 6.89
N GLY A 74 18.28 12.22 6.67
CA GLY A 74 18.56 10.94 7.30
C GLY A 74 19.53 10.06 6.49
N SER A 75 20.23 9.17 7.18
CA SER A 75 21.08 8.14 6.55
C SER A 75 20.38 6.79 6.34
N ALA A 76 19.24 6.57 7.01
CA ALA A 76 18.49 5.33 6.93
C ALA A 76 17.54 5.32 5.74
N ILE A 77 17.46 4.19 5.03
CA ILE A 77 16.58 3.98 3.88
C ILE A 77 15.22 3.50 4.36
N PRO A 78 14.13 4.27 4.16
CA PRO A 78 12.82 3.82 4.57
C PRO A 78 12.29 2.68 3.71
N VAL A 79 11.69 1.68 4.36
CA VAL A 79 11.00 0.57 3.70
C VAL A 79 9.56 0.53 4.22
N LEU A 80 8.63 1.08 3.44
CA LEU A 80 7.24 1.26 3.85
C LEU A 80 6.36 0.07 3.44
N ASP A 81 5.52 -0.39 4.37
CA ASP A 81 4.53 -1.44 4.12
C ASP A 81 3.28 -0.89 3.43
N GLY A 82 3.31 -0.87 2.10
CA GLY A 82 2.13 -0.74 1.23
C GLY A 82 1.50 0.65 1.13
N GLN A 83 2.03 1.66 1.82
CA GLN A 83 1.39 2.97 2.03
C GLN A 83 1.07 3.78 0.76
N LEU A 84 1.78 3.56 -0.35
CA LEU A 84 1.48 4.27 -1.61
C LEU A 84 0.09 3.89 -2.17
N PHE A 85 -0.26 2.60 -2.11
CA PHE A 85 -1.52 2.05 -2.63
C PHE A 85 -2.38 1.39 -1.54
N HIS A 86 -2.15 1.73 -0.27
CA HIS A 86 -2.98 1.34 0.86
C HIS A 86 -3.11 2.54 1.80
N GLY A 87 -3.91 2.45 2.86
CA GLY A 87 -4.18 3.58 3.73
C GLY A 87 -5.00 4.62 2.98
N ASP A 88 -4.44 5.81 2.78
CA ASP A 88 -5.15 6.99 2.25
C ASP A 88 -5.74 6.75 0.85
N LEU A 89 -5.05 6.04 -0.05
CA LEU A 89 -5.63 5.70 -1.37
C LEU A 89 -6.86 4.79 -1.25
N THR A 90 -6.84 3.82 -0.32
CA THR A 90 -8.01 2.98 -0.05
C THR A 90 -9.15 3.84 0.47
N HIS A 91 -8.87 4.79 1.35
CA HIS A 91 -9.86 5.72 1.87
C HIS A 91 -10.45 6.61 0.77
N LEU A 92 -9.63 7.17 -0.13
CA LEU A 92 -10.12 7.96 -1.27
C LEU A 92 -11.11 7.17 -2.13
N LEU A 93 -10.82 5.90 -2.44
CA LEU A 93 -11.80 5.06 -3.14
C LEU A 93 -13.06 4.86 -2.30
N LEU A 94 -12.94 4.51 -1.01
CA LEU A 94 -14.10 4.23 -0.15
C LEU A 94 -15.00 5.45 0.04
N MET A 95 -14.41 6.65 0.11
CA MET A 95 -15.11 7.95 0.17
C MET A 95 -15.79 8.33 -1.15
N ASP A 96 -15.70 7.48 -2.17
CA ASP A 96 -16.27 7.69 -3.50
C ASP A 96 -15.66 8.88 -4.26
N ALA A 97 -14.34 9.07 -4.09
CA ALA A 97 -13.60 10.08 -4.83
C ALA A 97 -13.67 9.85 -6.35
N GLU A 98 -13.67 10.95 -7.11
CA GLU A 98 -13.57 10.88 -8.56
C GLU A 98 -12.23 10.24 -8.98
N LEU A 99 -12.26 9.43 -10.04
CA LEU A 99 -11.04 8.77 -10.54
C LEU A 99 -9.97 9.76 -11.00
N ALA A 100 -10.38 10.94 -11.47
CA ALA A 100 -9.47 12.03 -11.80
C ALA A 100 -8.72 12.51 -10.56
N LEU A 101 -9.43 12.82 -9.46
CA LEU A 101 -8.80 13.19 -8.19
C LEU A 101 -7.83 12.12 -7.67
N ILE A 102 -8.21 10.85 -7.73
CA ILE A 102 -7.34 9.74 -7.32
C ILE A 102 -6.06 9.69 -8.18
N SER A 103 -6.20 9.86 -9.50
CA SER A 103 -5.06 9.84 -10.42
C SER A 103 -4.14 11.02 -10.19
N ASP A 104 -4.70 12.23 -10.05
CA ASP A 104 -3.97 13.46 -9.79
C ASP A 104 -3.22 13.39 -8.45
N TYR A 105 -3.86 12.84 -7.41
CA TYR A 105 -3.23 12.58 -6.12
C TYR A 105 -2.01 11.67 -6.25
N VAL A 106 -2.11 10.56 -6.98
CA VAL A 106 -1.00 9.59 -7.14
C VAL A 106 0.14 10.20 -7.96
N GLU A 107 -0.17 10.98 -8.99
CA GLU A 107 0.83 11.70 -9.79
C GLU A 107 1.55 12.78 -8.97
N ALA A 108 0.81 13.58 -8.21
CA ALA A 108 1.36 14.56 -7.30
C ALA A 108 2.23 13.88 -6.24
N LEU A 109 1.77 12.77 -5.66
CA LEU A 109 2.51 12.00 -4.68
C LEU A 109 3.83 11.48 -5.26
N ALA A 110 3.80 10.90 -6.47
CA ALA A 110 4.99 10.43 -7.17
C ALA A 110 6.02 11.56 -7.37
N ALA A 111 5.56 12.75 -7.74
CA ALA A 111 6.41 13.94 -7.85
C ALA A 111 6.98 14.37 -6.49
N THR A 112 6.16 14.37 -5.43
CA THR A 112 6.58 14.70 -4.07
C THR A 112 7.70 13.79 -3.56
N ILE A 113 7.60 12.48 -3.81
CA ILE A 113 8.58 11.51 -3.32
C ILE A 113 9.77 11.29 -4.26
N ALA A 114 9.74 11.83 -5.48
CA ALA A 114 10.81 11.67 -6.47
C ALA A 114 12.22 12.03 -5.97
N PRO A 115 12.43 13.09 -5.15
CA PRO A 115 13.75 13.41 -4.61
C PRO A 115 14.39 12.31 -3.77
N LEU A 116 13.61 11.36 -3.24
CA LEU A 116 14.12 10.20 -2.50
C LEU A 116 14.56 9.03 -3.41
N ASN A 117 14.42 9.16 -4.73
CA ASN A 117 14.63 8.08 -5.71
C ASN A 117 13.94 6.76 -5.31
N PRO A 118 12.61 6.75 -5.14
CA PRO A 118 11.88 5.62 -4.58
C PRO A 118 11.83 4.43 -5.55
N PHE A 119 11.86 3.23 -4.98
CA PHE A 119 11.58 1.98 -5.68
C PHE A 119 10.22 1.43 -5.24
N VAL A 120 9.31 1.23 -6.19
CA VAL A 120 7.96 0.74 -5.90
C VAL A 120 7.84 -0.75 -6.21
N LEU A 121 7.63 -1.55 -5.17
CA LEU A 121 7.36 -2.98 -5.28
C LEU A 121 5.85 -3.25 -5.20
N TYR A 122 5.29 -3.86 -6.24
CA TYR A 122 3.88 -4.21 -6.33
C TYR A 122 3.69 -5.73 -6.32
N LEU A 123 3.21 -6.25 -5.20
CA LEU A 123 2.87 -7.68 -5.06
C LEU A 123 1.41 -7.90 -5.46
N TRP A 124 1.19 -8.81 -6.41
CA TRP A 124 -0.14 -9.09 -6.93
C TRP A 124 -0.38 -10.59 -7.10
N GLN A 125 -1.66 -10.97 -7.16
CA GLN A 125 -2.11 -12.34 -7.40
C GLN A 125 -3.05 -12.33 -8.60
N ASP A 126 -2.86 -13.28 -9.51
CA ASP A 126 -3.63 -13.39 -10.76
C ASP A 126 -5.14 -13.50 -10.51
N ASP A 127 -5.53 -14.46 -9.67
CA ASP A 127 -6.93 -14.64 -9.27
C ASP A 127 -7.23 -13.91 -7.95
N VAL A 128 -7.74 -12.68 -8.07
CA VAL A 128 -8.13 -11.83 -6.93
C VAL A 128 -9.23 -12.49 -6.08
N ASP A 129 -10.15 -13.24 -6.68
CA ASP A 129 -11.25 -13.88 -5.96
C ASP A 129 -10.70 -15.01 -5.07
N LYS A 130 -9.94 -15.92 -5.70
CA LYS A 130 -9.27 -17.01 -5.00
C LYS A 130 -8.34 -16.49 -3.89
N ALA A 131 -7.60 -15.43 -4.17
CA ALA A 131 -6.74 -14.75 -3.20
C ALA A 131 -7.51 -14.31 -1.95
N ILE A 132 -8.61 -13.58 -2.14
CA ILE A 132 -9.44 -13.07 -1.05
C ILE A 132 -10.06 -14.21 -0.27
N ARG A 133 -10.68 -15.20 -0.95
CA ARG A 133 -11.30 -16.34 -0.28
C ARG A 133 -10.30 -17.14 0.53
N THR A 134 -9.09 -17.36 0.00
CA THR A 134 -8.01 -18.03 0.73
C THR A 134 -7.68 -17.27 2.02
N VAL A 135 -7.51 -15.95 1.95
CA VAL A 135 -7.23 -15.12 3.14
C VAL A 135 -8.40 -15.16 4.13
N CYS A 136 -9.64 -15.11 3.64
CA CYS A 136 -10.83 -15.23 4.48
C CYS A 136 -10.86 -16.57 5.23
N THR A 137 -10.55 -17.69 4.55
CA THR A 137 -10.45 -19.01 5.17
C THR A 137 -9.33 -19.07 6.21
N GLU A 138 -8.14 -18.52 5.90
CA GLU A 138 -6.99 -18.51 6.82
C GLU A 138 -7.22 -17.63 8.06
N ARG A 139 -7.99 -16.54 7.94
CA ARG A 139 -8.21 -15.55 9.01
C ARG A 139 -9.47 -15.78 9.84
N GLY A 140 -10.41 -16.58 9.33
CA GLY A 140 -11.65 -16.92 10.02
C GLY A 140 -12.75 -15.85 9.93
N PRO A 141 -13.99 -16.20 10.34
CA PRO A 141 -15.19 -15.41 10.11
C PRO A 141 -15.17 -14.04 10.80
N GLU A 142 -14.67 -13.94 12.04
CA GLU A 142 -14.61 -12.67 12.76
C GLU A 142 -13.81 -11.60 12.01
N TRP A 143 -12.69 -12.00 11.40
CA TRP A 143 -11.88 -11.11 10.60
C TRP A 143 -12.59 -10.70 9.30
N VAL A 144 -13.33 -11.63 8.68
CA VAL A 144 -14.13 -11.34 7.49
C VAL A 144 -15.22 -10.34 7.82
N ASP A 145 -15.96 -10.57 8.89
CA ASP A 145 -17.03 -9.69 9.34
C ASP A 145 -16.49 -8.29 9.66
N TYR A 146 -15.35 -8.20 10.34
CA TYR A 146 -14.67 -6.92 10.55
C TYR A 146 -14.42 -6.20 9.21
N GLN A 147 -13.76 -6.85 8.25
CA GLN A 147 -13.42 -6.25 6.95
C GLN A 147 -14.65 -5.86 6.13
N VAL A 148 -15.71 -6.67 6.17
CA VAL A 148 -16.98 -6.39 5.49
C VAL A 148 -17.65 -5.19 6.13
N ASN A 149 -17.76 -5.15 7.45
CA ASN A 149 -18.54 -4.14 8.17
C ASN A 149 -18.00 -2.73 7.94
N TRP A 150 -16.69 -2.51 8.05
CA TRP A 150 -16.14 -1.16 7.90
C TRP A 150 -15.98 -0.76 6.42
N LYS A 151 -15.49 -1.65 5.54
CA LYS A 151 -15.24 -1.29 4.13
C LYS A 151 -16.53 -1.09 3.35
N LEU A 152 -17.54 -1.93 3.58
CA LEU A 152 -18.78 -1.85 2.83
C LEU A 152 -19.70 -0.75 3.34
N ALA A 153 -19.39 -0.13 4.49
CA ALA A 153 -20.02 1.10 4.95
C ALA A 153 -19.56 2.36 4.20
N GLY A 154 -18.43 2.30 3.49
CA GLY A 154 -17.90 3.42 2.71
C GLY A 154 -18.87 3.84 1.58
N PRO A 155 -19.03 5.16 1.31
CA PRO A 155 -19.91 5.69 0.26
C PRO A 155 -19.83 4.98 -1.09
N TYR A 156 -18.62 4.62 -1.56
CA TYR A 156 -18.42 3.92 -2.82
C TYR A 156 -19.11 2.55 -2.85
N CYS A 157 -18.93 1.76 -1.79
CA CYS A 157 -19.51 0.43 -1.66
C CYS A 157 -21.03 0.49 -1.53
N VAL A 158 -21.54 1.47 -0.78
CA VAL A 158 -22.99 1.72 -0.62
C VAL A 158 -23.63 2.03 -1.96
N ARG A 159 -23.05 2.97 -2.74
CA ARG A 159 -23.54 3.32 -4.07
C ARG A 159 -23.52 2.13 -5.03
N LYS A 160 -22.48 1.28 -4.95
CA LYS A 160 -22.36 0.06 -5.76
C LYS A 160 -23.26 -1.09 -5.30
N GLY A 161 -23.90 -0.98 -4.14
CA GLY A 161 -24.73 -2.04 -3.57
C GLY A 161 -23.95 -3.27 -3.09
N TYR A 162 -22.66 -3.12 -2.78
CA TYR A 162 -21.81 -4.22 -2.32
C TYR A 162 -22.22 -4.70 -0.93
N ARG A 163 -22.39 -6.02 -0.76
CA ARG A 163 -22.80 -6.64 0.51
C ARG A 163 -22.09 -7.97 0.76
N GLY A 164 -21.80 -8.25 2.03
CA GLY A 164 -21.18 -9.50 2.48
C GLY A 164 -19.83 -9.78 1.81
N LEU A 165 -19.41 -11.05 1.83
CA LEU A 165 -18.14 -11.47 1.24
C LEU A 165 -18.06 -11.17 -0.27
N GLU A 166 -19.14 -11.34 -1.02
CA GLU A 166 -19.15 -11.06 -2.46
C GLU A 166 -18.96 -9.56 -2.76
N GLY A 167 -19.53 -8.69 -1.92
CA GLY A 167 -19.28 -7.25 -1.96
C GLY A 167 -17.82 -6.92 -1.68
N LEU A 168 -17.20 -7.58 -0.69
CA LEU A 168 -15.78 -7.43 -0.40
C LEU A 168 -14.90 -7.86 -1.58
N VAL A 169 -15.22 -9.00 -2.21
CA VAL A 169 -14.53 -9.48 -3.42
C VAL A 169 -14.66 -8.46 -4.56
N SER A 170 -15.86 -7.93 -4.78
CA SER A 170 -16.12 -6.93 -5.83
C SER A 170 -15.34 -5.64 -5.59
N LEU A 171 -15.29 -5.14 -4.35
CA LEU A 171 -14.48 -3.99 -3.96
C LEU A 171 -12.99 -4.20 -4.31
N TYR A 172 -12.44 -5.37 -4.01
CA TYR A 172 -11.02 -5.62 -4.31
C TYR A 172 -10.74 -5.87 -5.79
N ARG A 173 -11.71 -6.35 -6.58
CA ARG A 173 -11.59 -6.37 -8.05
C ARG A 173 -11.52 -4.94 -8.60
N ASP A 174 -12.40 -4.07 -8.14
CA ASP A 174 -12.36 -2.63 -8.51
C ASP A 174 -11.03 -2.01 -8.10
N TYR A 175 -10.60 -2.23 -6.85
CA TYR A 175 -9.34 -1.72 -6.33
C TYR A 175 -8.13 -2.25 -7.10
N ARG A 176 -8.17 -3.51 -7.55
CA ARG A 176 -7.12 -4.09 -8.38
C ARG A 176 -7.04 -3.39 -9.72
N GLY A 177 -8.16 -3.22 -10.41
CA GLY A 177 -8.21 -2.51 -11.70
C GLY A 177 -7.67 -1.08 -11.59
N LEU A 178 -8.07 -0.36 -10.54
CA LEU A 178 -7.56 0.98 -10.24
C LEU A 178 -6.05 0.97 -10.00
N THR A 179 -5.55 0.13 -9.10
CA THR A 179 -4.13 0.11 -8.74
C THR A 179 -3.22 -0.41 -9.84
N ASP A 180 -3.69 -1.32 -10.71
CA ASP A 180 -2.94 -1.77 -11.90
C ASP A 180 -2.72 -0.61 -12.88
N GLU A 181 -3.77 0.18 -13.14
CA GLU A 181 -3.68 1.34 -14.03
C GLU A 181 -2.78 2.44 -13.46
N LEU A 182 -2.93 2.75 -12.18
CA LEU A 182 -2.05 3.69 -11.46
C LEU A 182 -0.60 3.21 -11.48
N PHE A 183 -0.36 1.93 -11.18
CA PHE A 183 0.98 1.35 -11.20
C PHE A 183 1.59 1.43 -12.59
N ARG A 184 0.84 1.14 -13.65
CA ARG A 184 1.30 1.20 -15.04
C ARG A 184 1.79 2.61 -15.40
N ARG A 185 1.06 3.65 -15.02
CA ARG A 185 1.38 5.06 -15.30
C ARG A 185 2.46 5.66 -14.40
N LEU A 186 2.73 5.06 -13.23
CA LEU A 186 3.63 5.60 -12.22
C LEU A 186 5.05 5.88 -12.78
N PRO A 187 5.55 7.13 -12.75
CA PRO A 187 6.85 7.50 -13.34
C PRO A 187 8.03 7.22 -12.39
N LEU A 188 8.04 6.06 -11.74
CA LEU A 188 9.05 5.66 -10.76
C LEU A 188 9.67 4.32 -11.14
N THR A 189 10.88 4.07 -10.65
CA THR A 189 11.50 2.73 -10.73
C THR A 189 10.61 1.75 -9.98
N LYS A 190 10.19 0.68 -10.65
CA LYS A 190 9.14 -0.20 -10.12
C LYS A 190 9.28 -1.63 -10.58
N LEU A 191 8.81 -2.55 -9.75
CA LEU A 191 8.76 -3.98 -10.02
C LEU A 191 7.40 -4.54 -9.59
N ALA A 192 6.73 -5.25 -10.49
CA ALA A 192 5.57 -6.06 -10.15
C ALA A 192 5.98 -7.53 -9.99
N VAL A 193 5.53 -8.18 -8.92
CA VAL A 193 5.77 -9.60 -8.64
C VAL A 193 4.42 -10.31 -8.50
N GLU A 194 4.15 -11.22 -9.43
CA GLU A 194 3.03 -12.16 -9.35
C GLU A 194 3.39 -13.22 -8.30
N ASN A 195 2.58 -13.35 -7.25
CA ASN A 195 2.88 -14.22 -6.12
C ASN A 195 1.82 -15.29 -5.79
N SER A 196 0.97 -15.65 -6.75
CA SER A 196 -0.06 -16.69 -6.55
C SER A 196 0.52 -18.05 -6.22
N ARG A 197 1.72 -18.36 -6.72
CA ARG A 197 2.38 -19.65 -6.46
C ARG A 197 3.02 -19.75 -5.07
N ARG A 198 3.08 -18.64 -4.31
CA ARG A 198 3.72 -18.58 -2.97
C ARG A 198 5.18 -19.06 -2.97
N ASP A 199 5.89 -18.94 -4.09
CA ASP A 199 7.33 -19.25 -4.21
C ASP A 199 8.20 -18.12 -3.67
N TRP A 200 8.14 -17.92 -2.35
CA TRP A 200 8.84 -16.83 -1.67
C TRP A 200 10.35 -16.77 -1.95
N PRO A 201 11.10 -17.89 -1.99
CA PRO A 201 12.52 -17.84 -2.35
C PRO A 201 12.77 -17.22 -3.73
N ALA A 202 11.99 -17.58 -4.74
CA ALA A 202 12.12 -17.01 -6.09
C ALA A 202 11.79 -15.51 -6.11
N TYR A 203 10.71 -15.10 -5.45
CA TYR A 203 10.30 -13.70 -5.37
C TYR A 203 11.33 -12.84 -4.63
N GLN A 204 11.89 -13.37 -3.54
CA GLN A 204 12.95 -12.71 -2.79
C GLN A 204 14.21 -12.50 -3.65
N GLN A 205 14.63 -13.51 -4.42
CA GLN A 205 15.76 -13.37 -5.35
C GLN A 205 15.51 -12.30 -6.42
N GLN A 206 14.31 -12.27 -7.00
CA GLN A 206 13.90 -11.25 -7.97
C GLN A 206 13.95 -9.84 -7.37
N ILE A 207 13.45 -9.67 -6.14
CA ILE A 207 13.46 -8.40 -5.41
C ILE A 207 14.90 -7.95 -5.11
N LEU A 208 15.75 -8.84 -4.59
CA LEU A 208 17.15 -8.52 -4.32
C LEU A 208 17.91 -8.13 -5.60
N ALA A 209 17.64 -8.80 -6.72
CA ALA A 209 18.20 -8.46 -8.02
C ALA A 209 17.83 -7.02 -8.42
N ALA A 210 16.54 -6.68 -8.34
CA ALA A 210 16.04 -5.37 -8.73
C ALA A 210 16.53 -4.23 -7.81
N LEU A 211 16.77 -4.53 -6.53
CA LEU A 211 17.32 -3.58 -5.56
C LEU A 211 18.86 -3.53 -5.55
N ALA A 212 19.54 -4.32 -6.40
CA ALA A 212 20.98 -4.49 -6.41
C ALA A 212 21.56 -4.87 -5.03
N LEU A 213 20.83 -5.71 -4.29
CA LEU A 213 21.21 -6.23 -2.96
C LEU A 213 21.71 -7.69 -3.02
N GLN A 214 22.12 -8.16 -4.20
CA GLN A 214 22.72 -9.48 -4.32
C GLN A 214 24.11 -9.46 -3.66
N GLY A 215 24.31 -10.34 -2.68
CA GLY A 215 25.51 -10.35 -1.86
C GLY A 215 26.79 -10.44 -2.69
N HIS A 216 27.68 -9.47 -2.47
CA HIS A 216 29.10 -9.77 -2.41
C HIS A 216 29.24 -10.86 -1.34
N ARG A 217 29.41 -12.11 -1.76
CA ARG A 217 30.03 -13.09 -0.87
C ARG A 217 31.44 -12.56 -0.63
N GLY A 218 31.66 -12.04 0.58
CA GLY A 218 33.01 -11.78 1.07
C GLY A 218 33.83 -13.04 0.80
N THR A 219 34.86 -12.87 -0.02
CA THR A 219 35.96 -13.83 -0.17
C THR A 219 36.70 -13.96 1.15
#